data_AF-A0A7W4AZQ6-F1
#
_entry.id   AF-A0A7W4AZQ6-F1
#
_cell.length_a   1.000
_cell.length_b   1.000
_cell.length_c   1.000
_cell.angle_alpha   90.00
_cell.angle_beta   90.00
_cell.angle_gamma   90.00
#
_symmetry.space_group_name_H-M   'P 1'
#
loop_
_entity.id
_entity.type
_entity.pdbx_description
1 polymer ?
#
loop_
_entity_poly.entity_id
_entity_poly.type
_entity_poly.pdbx_seq_one_letter_code
_entity_poly.pdbx_strand_id
1 'polypeptide(L)'
;MTWKNSGANKNALQPSSPHSLMGLDHQTALEHGLRLPVDFNYQKVEFAYQAFVMLQSLNDYDQQQVIKEIQFISLHPTAASSVKQSRNPFRHMRRSDIPFRNYHYFIDYKIAANSQVHITDILFDQQLHGRKDRHTDERTMLYRVERIGSGAKYDGAKSRDEIQELIDEWGDAKPSIQVNTHHAAVNGMLNEFTKAQWLMGTHLDSAYQSDSIKAYTLFHNPSDKAVRDVYECAFDKGQSNTSHNA
;
A
#
# COMPACT_ATOMS: atom_id res chain seq x y z
N MET A 1 19.55 23.79 22.29
CA MET A 1 18.23 23.55 22.90
C MET A 1 18.02 22.06 23.00
N THR A 2 17.93 21.55 24.22
CA THR A 2 17.72 20.14 24.55
C THR A 2 16.21 19.89 24.59
N TRP A 3 15.71 19.16 23.60
CA TRP A 3 14.29 18.85 23.44
C TRP A 3 13.91 17.69 24.35
N LYS A 4 13.03 17.94 25.32
CA LYS A 4 12.42 16.90 26.17
C LYS A 4 11.08 16.50 25.54
N ASN A 5 10.98 15.25 25.10
CA ASN A 5 9.70 14.67 24.69
C ASN A 5 8.79 14.62 25.92
N SER A 6 7.82 15.54 25.99
CA SER A 6 6.84 15.61 27.08
C SER A 6 5.55 14.85 26.73
N GLY A 7 5.53 14.13 25.60
CA GLY A 7 4.30 13.73 24.91
C GLY A 7 3.96 12.25 24.91
N ALA A 8 4.79 11.36 25.44
CA ALA A 8 4.37 9.98 25.71
C ALA A 8 3.58 9.91 27.02
N ASN A 9 2.50 10.69 27.10
CA ASN A 9 1.60 10.58 28.23
C ASN A 9 0.84 9.26 28.03
N LYS A 10 1.24 8.20 28.76
CA LYS A 10 0.61 6.86 28.67
C LYS A 10 -0.90 6.88 28.91
N ASN A 11 -1.42 7.98 29.50
CA ASN A 11 -2.84 8.24 29.73
C ASN A 11 -3.55 8.96 28.56
N ALA A 12 -2.85 9.37 27.49
CA ALA A 12 -3.43 10.05 26.32
C ALA A 12 -4.04 9.09 25.28
N LEU A 13 -4.09 7.78 25.56
CA LEU A 13 -4.72 6.79 24.70
C LEU A 13 -6.26 6.85 24.72
N GLN A 14 -6.86 7.76 25.50
CA GLN A 14 -8.25 8.17 25.34
C GLN A 14 -8.30 9.61 24.82
N PRO A 15 -8.31 9.81 23.50
CA PRO A 15 -8.35 11.14 22.90
C PRO A 15 -9.69 11.82 23.21
N SER A 16 -9.64 13.09 23.60
CA SER A 16 -10.85 13.91 23.80
C SER A 16 -11.61 14.19 22.50
N SER A 17 -10.93 14.09 21.34
CA SER A 17 -11.51 14.23 20.00
C SER A 17 -10.61 13.60 18.92
N PRO A 18 -11.12 13.29 17.72
CA PRO A 18 -10.35 12.77 16.59
C PRO A 18 -9.17 13.67 16.15
N HIS A 19 -9.23 14.96 16.47
CA HIS A 19 -8.21 15.95 16.11
C HIS A 19 -7.20 16.23 17.24
N SER A 20 -7.31 15.51 18.37
CA SER A 20 -6.35 15.61 19.46
C SER A 20 -4.98 15.17 18.97
N LEU A 21 -3.96 16.00 19.20
CA LEU A 21 -2.59 15.70 18.82
C LEU A 21 -1.94 14.79 19.86
N MET A 22 -1.15 13.84 19.38
CA MET A 22 -0.32 12.96 20.18
C MET A 22 1.08 12.88 19.57
N GLY A 23 2.09 12.97 20.44
CA GLY A 23 3.44 12.58 20.08
C GLY A 23 3.55 11.06 20.06
N LEU A 24 4.47 10.54 19.25
CA LEU A 24 4.86 9.13 19.31
C LEU A 24 6.25 9.03 19.91
N ASP A 25 6.49 7.94 20.62
CA ASP A 25 7.83 7.44 20.89
C ASP A 25 7.99 6.03 20.29
N HIS A 26 9.22 5.53 20.28
CA HIS A 26 9.54 4.24 19.69
C HIS A 26 8.75 3.10 20.35
N GLN A 27 8.57 3.12 21.67
CA GLN A 27 7.86 2.06 22.38
C GLN A 27 6.37 2.06 22.05
N THR A 28 5.73 3.23 22.09
CA THR A 28 4.32 3.43 21.76
C THR A 28 4.04 3.04 20.30
N ALA A 29 4.94 3.40 19.38
CA ALA A 29 4.83 3.01 17.99
C ALA A 29 4.83 1.47 17.83
N LEU A 30 5.76 0.78 18.48
CA LEU A 30 5.84 -0.68 18.44
C LEU A 30 4.62 -1.37 19.07
N GLU A 31 4.15 -0.88 20.22
CA GLU A 31 2.94 -1.39 20.90
C GLU A 31 1.70 -1.33 20.00
N HIS A 32 1.70 -0.38 19.06
CA HIS A 32 0.65 -0.16 18.08
C HIS A 32 0.95 -0.74 16.69
N GLY A 33 1.96 -1.60 16.57
CA GLY A 33 2.31 -2.27 15.31
C GLY A 33 2.88 -1.33 14.24
N LEU A 34 3.34 -0.13 14.61
CA LEU A 34 3.99 0.80 13.70
C LEU A 34 5.49 0.53 13.64
N ARG A 35 6.00 0.15 12.46
CA ARG A 35 7.44 -0.04 12.23
C ARG A 35 8.06 1.24 11.68
N LEU A 36 8.42 2.14 12.59
CA LEU A 36 9.08 3.41 12.23
C LEU A 36 10.59 3.19 11.96
N PRO A 37 11.18 3.91 10.99
CA PRO A 37 12.62 3.94 10.75
C PRO A 37 13.41 4.31 12.00
N VAL A 38 14.64 3.80 12.10
CA VAL A 38 15.55 4.07 13.23
C VAL A 38 15.82 5.56 13.40
N ASP A 39 15.88 6.28 12.29
CA ASP A 39 16.14 7.72 12.21
C ASP A 39 14.85 8.57 12.16
N PHE A 40 13.69 7.98 12.48
CA PHE A 40 12.44 8.72 12.53
C PHE A 40 12.50 9.83 13.59
N ASN A 41 12.13 11.06 13.20
CA ASN A 41 12.22 12.21 14.08
C ASN A 41 10.97 12.37 14.95
N TYR A 42 10.90 11.59 16.02
CA TYR A 42 9.82 11.59 17.02
C TYR A 42 9.54 12.95 17.68
N GLN A 43 10.54 13.85 17.70
CA GLN A 43 10.39 15.17 18.33
C GLN A 43 9.74 16.19 17.40
N LYS A 44 9.79 15.93 16.09
CA LYS A 44 9.34 16.86 15.05
C LYS A 44 7.95 16.54 14.52
N VAL A 45 7.43 15.34 14.78
CA VAL A 45 6.16 14.87 14.23
C VAL A 45 5.18 14.57 15.35
N GLU A 46 3.99 15.16 15.26
CA GLU A 46 2.82 14.82 16.08
C GLU A 46 1.68 14.37 15.16
N PHE A 47 0.86 13.46 15.65
CA PHE A 47 -0.26 12.89 14.90
C PHE A 47 -1.58 13.33 15.52
N ALA A 48 -2.51 13.79 14.71
CA ALA A 48 -3.91 13.77 15.12
C ALA A 48 -4.34 12.31 15.32
N TYR A 49 -5.18 12.06 16.33
CA TYR A 49 -5.63 10.70 16.64
C TYR A 49 -6.23 9.96 15.44
N GLN A 50 -7.04 10.64 14.62
CA GLN A 50 -7.59 10.04 13.40
C GLN A 50 -6.51 9.59 12.40
N ALA A 51 -5.46 10.39 12.23
CA ALA A 51 -4.35 10.06 11.33
C ALA A 51 -3.57 8.85 11.88
N PHE A 52 -3.38 8.80 13.20
CA PHE A 52 -2.76 7.66 13.86
C PHE A 52 -3.57 6.37 13.70
N VAL A 53 -4.88 6.41 13.94
CA VAL A 53 -5.78 5.26 13.73
C VAL A 53 -5.78 4.80 12.28
N MET A 54 -5.81 5.74 11.33
CA MET A 54 -5.71 5.40 9.91
C MET A 54 -4.39 4.69 9.61
N LEU A 55 -3.26 5.22 10.08
CA LEU A 55 -1.94 4.60 9.88
C LEU A 55 -1.86 3.18 10.45
N GLN A 56 -2.47 2.93 11.61
CA GLN A 56 -2.55 1.60 12.22
C GLN A 56 -3.42 0.62 11.42
N SER A 57 -4.44 1.12 10.72
CA SER A 57 -5.36 0.28 9.95
C SER A 57 -4.75 -0.26 8.65
N LEU A 58 -3.64 0.33 8.21
CA LEU A 58 -2.94 -0.04 6.97
C LEU A 58 -2.21 -1.38 7.12
N ASN A 59 -2.05 -2.10 6.02
CA ASN A 59 -1.13 -3.24 5.98
C ASN A 59 0.33 -2.78 6.10
N ASP A 60 1.24 -3.72 6.43
CA ASP A 60 2.66 -3.45 6.64
C ASP A 60 3.33 -2.68 5.49
N TYR A 61 3.01 -3.03 4.23
CA TYR A 61 3.59 -2.34 3.08
C TYR A 61 3.09 -0.91 3.01
N ASP A 62 1.78 -0.72 3.12
CA ASP A 62 1.18 0.59 2.96
C ASP A 62 1.61 1.54 4.09
N GLN A 63 1.65 1.02 5.30
CA GLN A 63 2.13 1.70 6.49
C GLN A 63 3.57 2.18 6.28
N GLN A 64 4.47 1.33 5.77
CA GLN A 64 5.86 1.71 5.49
C GLN A 64 5.97 2.83 4.45
N GLN A 65 5.18 2.81 3.37
CA GLN A 65 5.22 3.89 2.38
C GLN A 65 4.73 5.22 2.96
N VAL A 66 3.62 5.19 3.70
CA VAL A 66 3.09 6.40 4.36
C VAL A 66 4.08 6.94 5.40
N ILE A 67 4.76 6.09 6.15
CA ILE A 67 5.80 6.50 7.11
C ILE A 67 6.99 7.16 6.41
N LYS A 68 7.48 6.60 5.29
CA LYS A 68 8.58 7.22 4.52
C LYS A 68 8.22 8.63 4.05
N GLU A 69 6.98 8.84 3.64
CA GLU A 69 6.49 10.16 3.26
C GLU A 69 6.39 11.11 4.46
N ILE A 70 5.89 10.64 5.61
CA ILE A 70 5.88 11.43 6.85
C ILE A 70 7.30 11.82 7.25
N GLN A 71 8.27 10.91 7.12
CA GLN A 71 9.68 11.19 7.38
C GLN A 71 10.20 12.27 6.42
N PHE A 72 9.90 12.16 5.12
CA PHE A 72 10.24 13.18 4.14
C PHE A 72 9.63 14.55 4.49
N ILE A 73 8.34 14.61 4.85
CA ILE A 73 7.66 15.82 5.29
C ILE A 73 8.35 16.39 6.54
N SER A 74 8.75 15.54 7.49
CA SER A 74 9.44 15.99 8.70
C SER A 74 10.78 16.65 8.39
N LEU A 75 11.51 16.18 7.37
CA LEU A 75 12.79 16.75 6.95
C LEU A 75 12.59 18.01 6.08
N HIS A 76 11.55 18.01 5.24
CA HIS A 76 11.28 19.05 4.24
C HIS A 76 9.83 19.57 4.32
N PRO A 77 9.41 20.18 5.44
CA PRO A 77 8.00 20.52 5.69
C PRO A 77 7.46 21.61 4.76
N THR A 78 8.34 22.41 4.16
CA THR A 78 7.98 23.46 3.19
C THR A 78 8.19 23.03 1.73
N ALA A 79 8.53 21.76 1.47
CA ALA A 79 8.62 21.26 0.11
C ALA A 79 7.28 21.48 -0.61
N ALA A 80 7.34 21.89 -1.87
CA ALA A 80 6.14 22.21 -2.64
C ALA A 80 5.15 21.04 -2.58
N SER A 81 3.93 21.31 -2.11
CA SER A 81 2.83 20.36 -2.17
C SER A 81 2.65 19.89 -3.61
N SER A 82 2.70 18.58 -3.84
CA SER A 82 2.51 17.99 -5.16
C SER A 82 1.08 18.17 -5.69
N VAL A 83 0.16 18.69 -4.87
CA VAL A 83 -1.23 18.90 -5.23
C VAL A 83 -1.49 20.40 -5.43
N LYS A 84 -1.60 20.84 -6.69
CA LYS A 84 -2.03 22.20 -7.08
C LYS A 84 -3.45 22.60 -6.60
N GLN A 85 -4.10 21.82 -5.73
CA GLN A 85 -5.53 21.95 -5.40
C GLN A 85 -5.83 22.58 -4.04
N SER A 86 -4.88 22.73 -3.12
CA SER A 86 -5.17 23.46 -1.87
C SER A 86 -5.19 24.96 -2.14
N ARG A 87 -6.39 25.55 -2.19
CA ARG A 87 -6.59 27.02 -2.19
C ARG A 87 -6.27 27.66 -0.83
N ASN A 88 -5.99 26.85 0.19
CA ASN A 88 -5.65 27.33 1.53
C ASN A 88 -4.12 27.32 1.72
N PRO A 89 -3.47 28.48 1.86
CA PRO A 89 -2.02 28.57 2.01
C PRO A 89 -1.49 27.98 3.33
N PHE A 90 -2.38 27.70 4.30
CA PHE A 90 -2.03 27.12 5.60
C PHE A 90 -2.28 25.60 5.69
N ARG A 91 -2.74 24.98 4.59
CA ARG A 91 -2.98 23.55 4.50
C ARG A 91 -2.01 22.93 3.51
N HIS A 92 -1.17 22.04 4.00
CA HIS A 92 -0.20 21.33 3.17
C HIS A 92 -0.69 19.91 2.92
N MET A 93 -0.70 19.51 1.67
CA MET A 93 -1.04 18.14 1.29
C MET A 93 0.12 17.53 0.51
N ARG A 94 0.59 16.36 0.94
CA ARG A 94 1.61 15.60 0.21
C ARG A 94 0.95 14.36 -0.37
N ARG A 95 0.96 14.24 -1.69
CA ARG A 95 0.69 12.95 -2.33
C ARG A 95 1.96 12.11 -2.26
N SER A 96 1.81 10.86 -1.86
CA SER A 96 2.92 9.92 -1.92
C SER A 96 3.32 9.61 -3.36
N ASP A 97 4.63 9.58 -3.62
CA ASP A 97 5.19 9.43 -4.97
C ASP A 97 6.21 8.28 -5.11
N ILE A 98 6.44 7.50 -4.05
CA ILE A 98 7.41 6.40 -4.02
C ILE A 98 6.74 5.07 -3.60
N PRO A 99 7.10 3.93 -4.21
CA PRO A 99 7.91 3.78 -5.43
C PRO A 99 7.10 4.01 -6.71
N PHE A 100 5.77 4.15 -6.60
CA PHE A 100 4.89 4.30 -7.74
C PHE A 100 4.33 5.73 -7.78
N ARG A 101 4.38 6.37 -8.96
CA ARG A 101 3.88 7.74 -9.21
C ARG A 101 2.42 7.97 -8.81
N ASN A 102 1.68 6.90 -8.55
CA ASN A 102 0.25 6.89 -8.38
C ASN A 102 -0.20 6.16 -7.10
N TYR A 103 0.56 6.28 -6.01
CA TYR A 103 0.17 5.74 -4.72
C TYR A 103 -1.05 6.49 -4.13
N HIS A 104 -1.88 5.79 -3.35
CA HIS A 104 -3.29 6.18 -3.08
C HIS A 104 -3.49 7.04 -1.84
N TYR A 105 -2.43 7.39 -1.12
CA TYR A 105 -2.58 8.13 0.13
C TYR A 105 -2.11 9.58 -0.01
N PHE A 106 -2.91 10.47 0.56
CA PHE A 106 -2.57 11.88 0.76
C PHE A 106 -2.37 12.14 2.24
N ILE A 107 -1.23 12.75 2.58
CA ILE A 107 -0.94 13.16 3.95
C ILE A 107 -1.28 14.64 4.06
N ASP A 108 -2.29 14.95 4.87
CA ASP A 108 -2.66 16.31 5.23
C ASP A 108 -1.90 16.70 6.49
N TYR A 109 -1.23 17.85 6.45
CA TYR A 109 -0.41 18.30 7.56
C TYR A 109 -0.35 19.82 7.69
N LYS A 110 0.06 20.26 8.88
CA LYS A 110 0.31 21.66 9.21
C LYS A 110 1.69 21.81 9.86
N ILE A 111 2.28 22.99 9.69
CA ILE A 111 3.50 23.37 10.36
C ILE A 111 3.11 24.28 11.53
N ALA A 112 3.42 23.88 12.75
CA ALA A 112 3.18 24.67 13.94
C ALA A 112 4.23 25.78 14.10
N ALA A 113 3.93 26.77 14.94
CA ALA A 113 4.82 27.92 15.18
C ALA A 113 6.22 27.52 15.70
N ASN A 114 6.31 26.39 16.40
CA ASN A 114 7.57 25.81 16.90
C ASN A 114 8.29 24.92 15.86
N SER A 115 7.88 24.95 14.59
CA SER A 115 8.39 24.09 13.50
C SER A 115 8.10 22.59 13.64
N GLN A 116 7.19 22.18 14.54
CA GLN A 116 6.66 20.81 14.53
C GLN A 116 5.73 20.60 13.33
N VAL A 117 5.72 19.38 12.82
CA VAL A 117 4.80 18.92 11.79
C VAL A 117 3.66 18.18 12.47
N HIS A 118 2.44 18.69 12.29
CA HIS A 118 1.24 18.02 12.77
C HIS A 118 0.60 17.29 11.59
N ILE A 119 0.65 15.96 11.61
CA ILE A 119 -0.07 15.11 10.66
C ILE A 119 -1.54 15.12 11.04
N THR A 120 -2.36 15.86 10.30
CA THR A 120 -3.76 16.06 10.62
C THR A 120 -4.64 14.93 10.10
N ASP A 121 -4.32 14.39 8.93
CA ASP A 121 -5.08 13.30 8.33
C ASP A 121 -4.23 12.48 7.35
N ILE A 122 -4.65 11.23 7.12
CA ILE A 122 -4.10 10.35 6.09
C ILE A 122 -5.30 9.89 5.26
N LEU A 123 -5.45 10.49 4.08
CA LEU A 123 -6.62 10.30 3.24
C LEU A 123 -6.31 9.25 2.17
N PHE A 124 -7.25 8.33 1.96
CA PHE A 124 -7.20 7.38 0.85
C PHE A 124 -7.96 7.92 -0.37
N ASP A 125 -7.33 7.89 -1.53
CA ASP A 125 -7.91 8.29 -2.80
C ASP A 125 -8.87 7.21 -3.32
N GLN A 126 -10.16 7.36 -3.00
CA GLN A 126 -11.20 6.45 -3.45
C GLN A 126 -11.28 6.35 -4.99
N GLN A 127 -10.87 7.37 -5.74
CA GLN A 127 -10.88 7.31 -7.20
C GLN A 127 -9.87 6.29 -7.73
N LEU A 128 -8.87 5.93 -6.95
CA LEU A 128 -7.87 4.94 -7.29
C LEU A 128 -8.20 3.54 -6.73
N HIS A 129 -9.30 3.40 -6.00
CA HIS A 129 -9.75 2.14 -5.45
C HIS A 129 -10.34 1.22 -6.51
N GLY A 130 -9.88 -0.03 -6.53
CA GLY A 130 -10.40 -1.10 -7.37
C GLY A 130 -10.16 -0.97 -8.87
N ARG A 131 -10.83 -1.84 -9.64
CA ARG A 131 -10.67 -1.97 -11.09
C ARG A 131 -10.95 -0.65 -11.81
N LYS A 132 -10.23 -0.41 -12.90
CA LYS A 132 -10.43 0.73 -13.80
C LYS A 132 -10.85 0.27 -15.18
N ASP A 133 -11.49 1.17 -15.92
CA ASP A 133 -11.89 0.90 -17.31
C ASP A 133 -10.68 0.81 -18.24
N ARG A 134 -9.59 1.50 -17.89
CA ARG A 134 -8.33 1.49 -18.63
C ARG A 134 -7.22 0.96 -17.75
N HIS A 135 -6.45 0.03 -18.30
CA HIS A 135 -5.27 -0.56 -17.66
C HIS A 135 -4.22 0.46 -17.23
N THR A 136 -4.03 1.53 -18.02
CA THR A 136 -3.11 2.63 -17.69
C THR A 136 -3.55 3.44 -16.48
N ASP A 137 -4.82 3.34 -16.09
CA ASP A 137 -5.39 4.01 -14.92
C ASP A 137 -5.39 3.09 -13.70
N GLU A 138 -5.20 1.77 -13.89
CA GLU A 138 -5.06 0.80 -12.82
C GLU A 138 -3.81 1.05 -11.99
N ARG A 139 -3.86 0.62 -10.74
CA ARG A 139 -2.82 0.88 -9.77
C ARG A 139 -2.51 -0.33 -8.92
N THR A 140 -1.32 -0.31 -8.34
CA THR A 140 -0.88 -1.32 -7.40
C THR A 140 -1.84 -1.36 -6.21
N MET A 141 -2.43 -2.53 -5.96
CA MET A 141 -3.44 -2.73 -4.90
C MET A 141 -3.62 -4.22 -4.60
N LEU A 142 -4.09 -4.51 -3.38
CA LEU A 142 -4.51 -5.85 -2.99
C LEU A 142 -5.97 -6.09 -3.39
N TYR A 143 -6.26 -7.31 -3.84
CA TYR A 143 -7.61 -7.77 -4.12
C TYR A 143 -7.82 -9.14 -3.52
N ARG A 144 -8.99 -9.38 -2.94
CA ARG A 144 -9.44 -10.72 -2.56
C ARG A 144 -10.19 -11.33 -3.74
N VAL A 145 -9.76 -12.51 -4.16
CA VAL A 145 -10.39 -13.26 -5.24
C VAL A 145 -10.95 -14.55 -4.64
N GLU A 146 -12.24 -14.79 -4.87
CA GLU A 146 -12.95 -15.94 -4.33
C GLU A 146 -13.12 -17.00 -5.42
N ARG A 147 -12.99 -18.27 -5.05
CA ARG A 147 -13.37 -19.36 -5.95
C ARG A 147 -14.88 -19.46 -5.98
N ILE A 148 -15.44 -19.49 -7.19
CA ILE A 148 -16.88 -19.62 -7.44
C ILE A 148 -17.24 -20.85 -8.27
N GLY A 149 -16.26 -21.43 -8.97
CA GLY A 149 -16.48 -22.57 -9.85
C GLY A 149 -16.51 -23.92 -9.15
N SER A 150 -16.54 -24.94 -10.00
CA SER A 150 -16.74 -26.35 -9.65
C SER A 150 -15.49 -27.07 -9.14
N GLY A 151 -14.31 -26.45 -9.24
CA GLY A 151 -13.02 -27.00 -8.85
C GLY A 151 -12.14 -27.46 -10.02
N ALA A 152 -12.34 -26.92 -11.24
CA ALA A 152 -11.42 -27.14 -12.35
C ALA A 152 -9.99 -26.71 -11.96
N LYS A 153 -9.00 -27.53 -12.34
CA LYS A 153 -7.57 -27.31 -12.05
C LYS A 153 -6.74 -27.48 -13.32
N TYR A 154 -5.62 -26.77 -13.36
CA TYR A 154 -4.64 -26.90 -14.43
C TYR A 154 -3.81 -28.17 -14.25
N ASP A 155 -3.78 -29.02 -15.27
CA ASP A 155 -3.04 -30.29 -15.31
C ASP A 155 -2.17 -30.45 -16.57
N GLY A 156 -2.10 -29.43 -17.43
CA GLY A 156 -1.28 -29.46 -18.64
C GLY A 156 -1.84 -28.62 -19.80
N ALA A 157 -1.55 -29.04 -21.03
CA ALA A 157 -2.04 -28.34 -22.22
C ALA A 157 -3.58 -28.42 -22.27
N LYS A 158 -4.22 -27.25 -22.37
CA LYS A 158 -5.69 -27.08 -22.33
C LYS A 158 -6.20 -26.56 -23.68
N SER A 159 -7.35 -27.03 -24.11
CA SER A 159 -8.12 -26.42 -25.20
C SER A 159 -8.70 -25.06 -24.77
N ARG A 160 -9.27 -24.30 -25.71
CA ARG A 160 -9.88 -23.00 -25.39
C ARG A 160 -11.05 -23.14 -24.40
N ASP A 161 -11.86 -24.18 -24.56
CA ASP A 161 -13.02 -24.40 -23.70
C ASP A 161 -12.58 -24.76 -22.28
N GLU A 162 -11.55 -25.60 -22.13
CA GLU A 162 -10.99 -25.91 -20.81
C GLU A 162 -10.25 -24.71 -20.18
N ILE A 163 -9.68 -23.79 -20.97
CA ILE A 163 -9.16 -22.53 -20.43
C ILE A 163 -10.31 -21.67 -19.88
N GLN A 164 -11.45 -21.64 -20.56
CA GLN A 164 -12.62 -20.91 -20.08
C GLN A 164 -13.12 -21.48 -18.75
N GLU A 165 -13.12 -22.80 -18.58
CA GLU A 165 -13.43 -23.43 -17.29
C GLU A 165 -12.50 -22.94 -16.17
N LEU A 166 -11.19 -22.82 -16.43
CA LEU A 166 -10.24 -22.27 -15.44
C LEU A 166 -10.48 -20.78 -15.14
N ILE A 167 -10.95 -20.00 -16.13
CA ILE A 167 -11.33 -18.61 -15.91
C ILE A 167 -12.55 -18.53 -14.98
N ASP A 168 -13.56 -19.33 -15.26
CA ASP A 168 -14.84 -19.34 -14.55
C ASP A 168 -14.74 -19.90 -13.12
N GLU A 169 -13.60 -20.51 -12.76
CA GLU A 169 -13.32 -20.91 -11.38
C GLU A 169 -13.19 -19.73 -10.43
N TRP A 170 -12.74 -18.57 -10.91
CA TRP A 170 -12.35 -17.44 -10.07
C TRP A 170 -13.28 -16.25 -10.28
N GLY A 171 -14.02 -15.91 -9.23
CA GLY A 171 -14.98 -14.80 -9.24
C GLY A 171 -14.31 -13.44 -9.17
N ASP A 172 -15.12 -12.40 -9.35
CA ASP A 172 -14.65 -11.01 -9.39
C ASP A 172 -13.79 -10.63 -8.18
N ALA A 173 -12.61 -10.11 -8.48
CA ALA A 173 -11.66 -9.60 -7.51
C ALA A 173 -12.20 -8.36 -6.78
N LYS A 174 -12.33 -8.47 -5.45
CA LYS A 174 -12.81 -7.40 -4.57
C LYS A 174 -11.61 -6.65 -3.98
N PRO A 175 -11.53 -5.32 -4.08
CA PRO A 175 -10.43 -4.56 -3.48
C PRO A 175 -10.31 -4.85 -1.98
N SER A 176 -9.07 -4.98 -1.51
CA SER A 176 -8.76 -5.22 -0.10
C SER A 176 -7.60 -4.32 0.34
N ILE A 177 -7.55 -4.04 1.63
CA ILE A 177 -6.43 -3.35 2.27
C ILE A 177 -5.57 -4.29 3.13
N GLN A 178 -5.97 -5.56 3.24
CA GLN A 178 -5.33 -6.57 4.09
C GLN A 178 -5.25 -7.92 3.38
N VAL A 179 -4.22 -8.69 3.74
CA VAL A 179 -4.10 -10.10 3.36
C VAL A 179 -4.80 -10.94 4.43
N ASN A 180 -6.00 -11.43 4.13
CA ASN A 180 -6.82 -12.24 5.04
C ASN A 180 -7.15 -13.64 4.50
N THR A 181 -6.38 -14.09 3.52
CA THR A 181 -6.48 -15.40 2.89
C THR A 181 -5.27 -16.25 3.25
N HIS A 182 -5.42 -17.58 3.20
CA HIS A 182 -4.31 -18.50 3.44
C HIS A 182 -3.22 -18.43 2.36
N HIS A 183 -3.63 -18.10 1.13
CA HIS A 183 -2.72 -17.98 -0.01
C HIS A 183 -2.74 -16.56 -0.55
N ALA A 184 -1.60 -16.12 -1.06
CA ALA A 184 -1.47 -14.86 -1.79
C ALA A 184 -0.67 -15.10 -3.05
N ALA A 185 -0.98 -14.34 -4.09
CA ALA A 185 -0.25 -14.36 -5.34
C ALA A 185 0.11 -12.94 -5.76
N VAL A 186 1.31 -12.80 -6.30
CA VAL A 186 1.84 -11.54 -6.81
C VAL A 186 1.81 -11.63 -8.32
N ASN A 187 1.05 -10.75 -8.97
CA ASN A 187 1.06 -10.68 -10.42
C ASN A 187 2.42 -10.14 -10.90
N GLY A 188 3.06 -10.87 -11.82
CA GLY A 188 4.21 -10.37 -12.57
C GLY A 188 3.81 -9.28 -13.57
N MET A 189 4.79 -8.54 -14.10
CA MET A 189 4.54 -7.47 -15.07
C MET A 189 3.77 -7.97 -16.31
N LEU A 190 3.02 -7.07 -16.96
CA LEU A 190 2.34 -7.26 -18.25
C LEU A 190 1.04 -8.09 -18.27
N ASN A 191 0.40 -8.34 -17.12
CA ASN A 191 -0.98 -8.86 -17.13
C ASN A 191 -1.99 -7.78 -16.72
N GLU A 192 -2.99 -7.62 -17.56
CA GLU A 192 -4.23 -6.90 -17.28
C GLU A 192 -4.95 -7.50 -16.07
N PHE A 193 -5.67 -6.69 -15.28
CA PHE A 193 -6.31 -7.11 -14.03
C PHE A 193 -7.15 -8.39 -14.14
N THR A 194 -8.06 -8.47 -15.11
CA THR A 194 -8.91 -9.65 -15.31
C THR A 194 -8.09 -10.90 -15.59
N LYS A 195 -6.99 -10.77 -16.34
CA LYS A 195 -6.09 -11.89 -16.64
C LYS A 195 -5.29 -12.28 -15.39
N ALA A 196 -4.80 -11.29 -14.64
CA ALA A 196 -4.06 -11.50 -13.40
C ALA A 196 -4.91 -12.25 -12.36
N GLN A 197 -6.21 -11.98 -12.29
CA GLN A 197 -7.17 -12.68 -11.44
C GLN A 197 -7.12 -14.20 -11.70
N TRP A 198 -7.72 -14.70 -12.78
CA TRP A 198 -7.83 -16.15 -12.94
C TRP A 198 -6.47 -16.85 -13.09
N LEU A 199 -5.48 -16.20 -13.74
CA LEU A 199 -4.18 -16.81 -13.99
C LEU A 199 -3.41 -17.04 -12.69
N MET A 200 -3.41 -16.07 -11.77
CA MET A 200 -2.74 -16.23 -10.49
C MET A 200 -3.43 -17.26 -9.60
N GLY A 201 -4.77 -17.32 -9.62
CA GLY A 201 -5.51 -18.39 -8.95
C GLY A 201 -5.13 -19.78 -9.50
N THR A 202 -5.01 -19.89 -10.82
CA THR A 202 -4.60 -21.14 -11.50
C THR A 202 -3.16 -21.54 -11.13
N HIS A 203 -2.24 -20.58 -11.04
CA HIS A 203 -0.88 -20.84 -10.57
C HIS A 203 -0.86 -21.35 -9.12
N LEU A 204 -1.69 -20.80 -8.24
CA LEU A 204 -1.80 -21.28 -6.88
C LEU A 204 -2.31 -22.73 -6.82
N ASP A 205 -3.31 -23.10 -7.62
CA ASP A 205 -3.77 -24.50 -7.69
C ASP A 205 -2.68 -25.46 -8.13
N SER A 206 -1.85 -25.03 -9.08
CA SER A 206 -0.74 -25.84 -9.60
C SER A 206 0.41 -25.96 -8.60
N ALA A 207 0.71 -24.88 -7.87
CA ALA A 207 1.76 -24.86 -6.85
C ALA A 207 1.36 -25.60 -5.57
N TYR A 208 0.08 -25.55 -5.19
CA TYR A 208 -0.48 -26.11 -3.96
C TYR A 208 -1.58 -27.13 -4.26
N GLN A 209 -1.25 -28.17 -5.02
CA GLN A 209 -2.23 -29.15 -5.53
C GLN A 209 -3.03 -29.86 -4.44
N SER A 210 -2.41 -30.08 -3.27
CA SER A 210 -3.03 -30.68 -2.08
C SER A 210 -4.07 -29.79 -1.41
N ASP A 211 -4.05 -28.48 -1.69
CA ASP A 211 -4.85 -27.51 -0.97
C ASP A 211 -6.21 -27.31 -1.67
N SER A 212 -7.25 -27.08 -0.86
CA SER A 212 -8.55 -26.65 -1.34
C SER A 212 -8.67 -25.13 -1.22
N ILE A 213 -8.05 -24.41 -2.16
CA ILE A 213 -8.01 -22.94 -2.14
C ILE A 213 -9.42 -22.39 -2.41
N LYS A 214 -10.01 -21.73 -1.40
CA LYS A 214 -11.34 -21.10 -1.49
C LYS A 214 -11.28 -19.62 -1.85
N ALA A 215 -10.18 -18.97 -1.51
CA ALA A 215 -9.91 -17.59 -1.86
C ALA A 215 -8.41 -17.33 -1.72
N TYR A 216 -7.91 -16.35 -2.45
CA TYR A 216 -6.55 -15.87 -2.30
C TYR A 216 -6.49 -14.35 -2.42
N THR A 217 -5.40 -13.77 -1.94
CA THR A 217 -5.13 -12.34 -2.07
C THR A 217 -4.23 -12.12 -3.27
N LEU A 218 -4.70 -11.38 -4.27
CA LEU A 218 -3.94 -10.92 -5.41
C LEU A 218 -3.28 -9.58 -5.08
N PHE A 219 -1.95 -9.52 -5.10
CA PHE A 219 -1.23 -8.26 -5.26
C PHE A 219 -1.15 -7.95 -6.75
N HIS A 220 -1.98 -7.02 -7.22
CA HIS A 220 -1.97 -6.59 -8.61
C HIS A 220 -1.00 -5.43 -8.75
N ASN A 221 -0.02 -5.55 -9.65
CA ASN A 221 0.90 -4.48 -10.01
C ASN A 221 0.78 -4.20 -11.52
N PRO A 222 -0.01 -3.21 -11.93
CA PRO A 222 -0.22 -2.92 -13.35
C PRO A 222 1.05 -2.32 -13.97
N SER A 223 1.34 -2.70 -15.21
CA SER A 223 2.51 -2.18 -15.95
C SER A 223 2.27 -0.73 -16.39
N ASP A 224 3.08 0.18 -15.88
CA ASP A 224 3.07 1.60 -16.26
C ASP A 224 3.93 1.79 -17.52
N LYS A 225 3.35 1.48 -18.70
CA LYS A 225 3.97 1.64 -20.03
C LYS A 225 5.26 0.82 -20.19
N ALA A 226 5.16 -0.27 -20.95
CA ALA A 226 6.21 -1.23 -21.32
C ALA A 226 7.62 -0.67 -21.64
N VAL A 227 7.77 0.62 -21.98
CA VAL A 227 9.08 1.25 -22.27
C VAL A 227 9.93 1.47 -21.01
N ARG A 228 9.35 1.76 -19.84
CA ARG A 228 10.12 1.96 -18.60
C ARG A 228 10.43 0.64 -17.89
N ASP A 229 9.44 -0.26 -17.81
CA ASP A 229 9.61 -1.62 -17.27
C ASP A 229 10.70 -2.41 -18.01
N VAL A 230 10.80 -2.25 -19.35
CA VAL A 230 11.88 -2.86 -20.15
C VAL A 230 13.23 -2.21 -19.87
N TYR A 231 13.27 -0.89 -19.59
CA TYR A 231 14.52 -0.20 -19.28
C TYR A 231 15.05 -0.58 -17.89
N GLU A 232 14.18 -0.65 -16.85
CA GLU A 232 14.55 -1.14 -15.52
C GLU A 232 14.96 -2.62 -15.56
N CYS A 233 14.20 -3.49 -16.24
CA CYS A 233 14.59 -4.90 -16.39
C CYS A 233 15.88 -5.10 -17.20
N ALA A 234 16.18 -4.24 -18.18
CA ALA A 234 17.42 -4.28 -18.93
C ALA A 234 18.61 -3.76 -18.10
N PHE A 235 18.37 -2.78 -17.21
CA PHE A 235 19.39 -2.23 -16.32
C PHE A 235 19.71 -3.19 -15.16
N ASP A 236 18.71 -3.83 -14.56
CA ASP A 236 18.88 -4.88 -13.53
C ASP A 236 19.61 -6.11 -14.06
N LYS A 237 19.41 -6.47 -15.33
CA LYS A 237 20.19 -7.53 -15.99
C LYS A 237 21.65 -7.14 -16.24
N GLY A 238 21.97 -5.85 -16.25
CA GLY A 238 23.34 -5.33 -16.43
C GLY A 238 24.19 -5.35 -15.15
N GLN A 239 23.56 -5.38 -13.97
CA GLN A 239 24.23 -5.51 -12.68
C GLN A 239 24.06 -6.93 -12.13
N SER A 240 24.75 -7.88 -12.76
CA SER A 240 24.78 -9.28 -12.38
C SER A 240 25.28 -9.52 -10.94
N ASN A 241 24.40 -10.08 -10.09
CA ASN A 241 24.61 -11.26 -9.22
C ASN A 241 23.85 -11.14 -7.89
N THR A 242 22.59 -11.59 -7.86
CA THR A 242 21.96 -12.46 -6.82
C THR A 242 20.43 -12.34 -6.93
N SER A 243 19.80 -13.27 -7.66
CA SER A 243 18.37 -13.53 -7.47
C SER A 243 18.20 -14.29 -6.15
N HIS A 244 17.98 -13.57 -5.06
CA HIS A 244 17.33 -14.18 -3.89
C HIS A 244 15.87 -14.36 -4.25
N ASN A 245 15.53 -15.53 -4.82
CA ASN A 245 14.24 -16.22 -4.76
C ASN A 245 14.25 -17.37 -5.79
N ALA A 246 14.79 -18.51 -5.35
CA ALA A 246 14.47 -19.85 -5.83
C ALA A 246 14.38 -20.75 -4.59
#